data_AF-A0A916X824-F1
#
_entry.id   AF-A0A916X824-F1
#
_cell.length_a   1.000
_cell.length_b   1.000
_cell.length_c   1.000
_cell.angle_alpha   90.00
_cell.angle_beta   90.00
_cell.angle_gamma   90.00
#
_symmetry.space_group_name_H-M   'P 1'
#
loop_
_entity.id
_entity.type
_entity.pdbx_description
1 polymer ?
#
loop_
_entity_poly.entity_id
_entity_poly.type
_entity_poly.pdbx_seq_one_letter_code
_entity_poly.pdbx_strand_id
1 'polypeptide(L)'
;MIPRFDAGDRVLVLDLGKSGHVRTPFYVRRHSGVVLHRCGAFLNPEDLAIGNVAGPVVPLYRVGFAMTDLWKDYRGLPADMLCIELYDHWLNPVEAAVRAD
;
A
#
# COMPACT_ATOMS: atom_id res chain seq x y z
N MET A 1 -13.24 -5.04 11.58
CA MET A 1 -12.77 -3.74 11.07
C MET A 1 -13.33 -3.58 9.65
N ILE A 2 -13.69 -2.36 9.25
CA ILE A 2 -14.25 -2.06 7.92
C ILE A 2 -13.08 -1.66 7.00
N PRO A 3 -12.93 -2.26 5.81
CA PRO A 3 -11.91 -1.84 4.84
C PRO A 3 -12.15 -0.39 4.40
N ARG A 4 -11.11 0.44 4.39
CA ARG A 4 -11.18 1.86 4.01
C ARG A 4 -11.16 2.11 2.51
N PHE A 5 -10.66 1.15 1.73
CA PHE A 5 -10.43 1.31 0.29
C PHE A 5 -11.07 0.19 -0.52
N ASP A 6 -11.51 0.50 -1.73
CA ASP A 6 -12.03 -0.41 -2.75
C ASP A 6 -11.12 -0.46 -3.99
N ALA A 7 -11.36 -1.43 -4.87
CA ALA A 7 -10.66 -1.49 -6.15
C ALA A 7 -10.91 -0.21 -6.96
N GLY A 8 -9.83 0.39 -7.48
CA GLY A 8 -9.85 1.67 -8.19
C GLY A 8 -9.44 2.86 -7.33
N ASP A 9 -9.42 2.75 -6.00
CA ASP A 9 -9.01 3.84 -5.13
C ASP A 9 -7.53 4.16 -5.27
N ARG A 10 -7.22 5.45 -5.31
CA ARG A 10 -5.83 5.94 -5.27
C ARG A 10 -5.37 6.07 -3.83
N VAL A 11 -4.22 5.47 -3.54
CA VAL A 11 -3.65 5.43 -2.19
C VAL A 11 -2.20 5.87 -2.18
N LEU A 12 -1.80 6.58 -1.14
CA LEU A 12 -0.43 6.97 -0.86
C LEU A 12 0.14 6.02 0.20
N VAL A 13 1.29 5.41 -0.08
CA VAL A 13 2.00 4.59 0.90
C VAL A 13 2.74 5.50 1.86
N LEU A 14 2.50 5.31 3.15
CA LEU A 14 3.13 6.08 4.21
C LEU A 14 4.57 5.64 4.46
N ASP A 15 5.38 6.58 4.95
CA ASP A 15 6.67 6.27 5.59
C ASP A 15 6.50 6.48 7.10
N LEU A 16 6.05 5.44 7.80
CA LEU A 16 5.70 5.52 9.22
C LEU A 16 6.92 5.61 10.15
N GLY A 17 8.16 5.54 9.64
CA GLY A 17 9.36 5.59 10.47
C GLY A 17 9.48 4.45 11.50
N LYS A 18 8.71 3.37 11.30
CA LYS A 18 8.67 2.23 12.23
C LYS A 18 9.99 1.45 12.24
N SER A 19 10.50 1.19 13.43
CA SER A 19 11.61 0.26 13.68
C SER A 19 11.12 -1.19 13.78
N GLY A 20 12.04 -2.15 13.66
CA GLY A 20 11.72 -3.58 13.78
C GLY A 20 11.24 -4.19 12.46
N HIS A 21 10.51 -5.29 12.55
CA HIS A 21 10.01 -5.99 11.37
C HIS A 21 8.85 -5.23 10.74
N VAL A 22 9.00 -4.81 9.48
CA VAL A 22 7.93 -4.23 8.68
C VAL A 22 7.89 -4.88 7.30
N ARG A 23 6.69 -4.98 6.72
CA ARG A 23 6.47 -5.60 5.40
C ARG A 23 6.31 -4.60 4.26
N THR A 24 6.31 -3.29 4.55
CA THR A 24 6.19 -2.22 3.55
C THR A 24 7.58 -1.79 3.05
N PRO A 25 7.98 -2.16 1.83
CA PRO A 25 9.32 -1.91 1.30
C PRO A 25 9.57 -0.43 1.05
N PHE A 26 10.82 0.01 1.17
CA PHE A 26 11.19 1.42 0.99
C PHE A 26 10.83 1.98 -0.40
N TYR A 27 10.95 1.17 -1.46
CA TYR A 27 10.76 1.63 -2.84
C TYR A 27 9.32 2.05 -3.16
N VAL A 28 8.31 1.67 -2.35
CA VAL A 28 6.92 2.13 -2.52
C VAL A 28 6.53 3.23 -1.55
N ARG A 29 7.32 3.49 -0.50
CA ARG A 29 6.97 4.52 0.49
C ARG A 29 6.99 5.90 -0.15
N ARG A 30 6.02 6.75 0.22
CA ARG A 30 5.75 8.07 -0.37
C ARG A 30 5.34 8.04 -1.85
N HIS A 31 5.13 6.87 -2.44
CA HIS A 31 4.57 6.75 -3.79
C HIS A 31 3.08 6.49 -3.72
N SER A 32 2.37 6.99 -4.74
CA SER A 32 0.95 6.72 -4.93
C SER A 32 0.76 5.52 -5.85
N GLY A 33 -0.24 4.68 -5.53
CA GLY A 33 -0.65 3.56 -6.35
C GLY A 33 -2.17 3.48 -6.45
N VAL A 34 -2.66 2.44 -7.10
CA VAL A 34 -4.09 2.15 -7.22
C VAL A 34 -4.37 0.80 -6.56
N VAL A 35 -5.39 0.75 -5.71
CA VAL A 35 -5.89 -0.52 -5.16
C VAL A 35 -6.45 -1.36 -6.30
N LEU A 36 -5.84 -2.51 -6.55
CA LEU A 36 -6.31 -3.46 -7.56
C LEU A 36 -7.35 -4.40 -6.96
N HIS A 37 -7.10 -4.90 -5.75
CA HIS A 37 -7.96 -5.88 -5.08
C HIS A 37 -7.87 -5.78 -3.54
N ARG A 38 -8.98 -6.10 -2.86
CA ARG A 38 -8.98 -6.47 -1.45
C ARG A 38 -8.52 -7.93 -1.32
N CYS A 39 -7.51 -8.17 -0.49
CA CYS A 39 -6.93 -9.50 -0.29
C CYS A 39 -7.48 -10.21 0.96
N GLY A 40 -8.35 -9.57 1.72
CA GLY A 40 -8.88 -10.05 3.01
C GLY A 40 -8.36 -9.19 4.18
N ALA A 41 -8.37 -9.77 5.37
CA ALA A 41 -7.82 -9.15 6.57
C ALA A 41 -7.02 -10.18 7.37
N PHE A 42 -5.85 -9.77 7.86
CA PHE A 42 -4.88 -10.66 8.51
C PHE A 42 -4.28 -9.97 9.75
N LEU A 43 -3.72 -10.73 10.69
CA LEU A 43 -3.02 -10.15 11.83
C LEU A 43 -1.86 -9.26 11.38
N ASN A 44 -1.59 -8.20 12.13
CA ASN A 44 -0.49 -7.28 11.84
C ASN A 44 0.86 -8.01 11.90
N PRO A 45 1.64 -8.08 10.80
CA PRO A 45 2.90 -8.81 10.78
C PRO A 45 3.95 -8.21 11.73
N GLU A 46 3.83 -6.92 12.05
CA GLU A 46 4.73 -6.23 12.98
C GLU A 46 4.54 -6.76 14.42
N ASP A 47 3.28 -7.03 14.82
CA ASP A 47 2.94 -7.64 16.10
C ASP A 47 3.32 -9.12 16.12
N LEU A 48 3.03 -9.85 15.04
CA LEU A 48 3.39 -11.26 14.91
C LEU A 48 4.89 -11.50 15.06
N ALA A 49 5.72 -10.58 14.56
CA ALA A 49 7.18 -10.68 14.62
C ALA A 49 7.73 -10.67 16.06
N ILE A 50 6.97 -10.17 17.03
CA ILE A 50 7.34 -10.17 18.46
C ILE A 50 6.48 -11.15 19.29
N GLY A 51 5.74 -12.04 18.63
CA GLY A 51 4.88 -13.02 19.29
C GLY A 51 3.54 -12.49 19.79
N ASN A 52 3.15 -11.26 19.43
CA ASN A 52 1.85 -10.73 19.78
C ASN A 52 0.79 -11.18 18.75
N VAL A 53 -0.06 -12.12 19.16
CA VAL A 53 -1.14 -12.70 18.34
C VAL A 53 -2.55 -12.25 18.76
N ALA A 54 -2.65 -11.41 19.79
CA ALA A 54 -3.93 -10.96 20.35
C ALA A 54 -4.48 -9.69 19.66
N GLY A 55 -3.77 -9.15 18.67
CA GLY A 55 -4.16 -7.95 17.94
C GLY A 55 -5.34 -8.15 16.98
N PRO A 56 -5.96 -7.06 16.50
CA PRO A 56 -6.99 -7.16 15.47
C PRO A 56 -6.40 -7.60 14.12
N VAL A 57 -7.25 -8.18 13.28
CA VAL A 57 -6.93 -8.30 11.86
C VAL A 57 -7.00 -6.93 11.19
N VAL A 58 -6.09 -6.68 10.25
CA VAL A 58 -5.93 -5.46 9.47
C VAL A 58 -6.22 -5.81 8.00
N PRO A 59 -7.06 -5.03 7.28
CA PRO A 59 -7.29 -5.22 5.86
C PRO A 59 -6.00 -5.16 5.06
N LEU A 60 -5.91 -6.02 4.04
CA LEU A 60 -4.78 -6.13 3.14
C LEU A 60 -5.24 -5.84 1.71
N TYR A 61 -4.51 -5.01 0.99
CA TYR A 61 -4.84 -4.60 -0.37
C TYR A 61 -3.69 -4.90 -1.31
N ARG A 62 -3.98 -5.45 -2.49
CA ARG A 62 -3.02 -5.45 -3.59
C ARG A 62 -3.05 -4.09 -4.24
N VAL A 63 -1.92 -3.39 -4.19
CA VAL A 63 -1.75 -2.06 -4.78
C VAL A 63 -0.81 -2.17 -5.97
N GLY A 64 -1.22 -1.57 -7.08
CA GLY A 64 -0.45 -1.47 -8.30
C GLY A 64 0.22 -0.10 -8.44
N PHE A 65 1.48 -0.09 -8.84
CA PHE A 65 2.27 1.11 -9.09
C PHE A 65 2.84 1.03 -10.51
N ALA A 66 2.74 2.11 -11.28
CA ALA A 66 3.46 2.21 -12.54
C ALA A 66 4.97 2.17 -12.25
N MET A 67 5.72 1.34 -12.98
CA MET A 67 7.16 1.22 -12.76
C MET A 67 7.87 2.58 -12.98
N THR A 68 7.36 3.41 -13.90
CA THR A 68 7.86 4.77 -14.16
C THR A 68 7.69 5.73 -12.99
N ASP A 69 6.70 5.51 -12.13
CA ASP A 69 6.46 6.35 -10.95
C ASP A 69 7.41 6.00 -9.80
N LEU A 70 7.92 4.77 -9.78
CA LEU A 70 8.85 4.26 -8.76
C LEU A 70 10.31 4.47 -9.15
N TRP A 71 10.64 4.34 -10.44
CA TRP A 71 12.01 4.43 -10.95
C TRP A 71 12.11 5.37 -12.15
N LYS A 72 12.85 6.48 -11.97
CA LYS A 72 13.02 7.52 -13.01
C LYS A 72 13.65 7.00 -14.31
N ASP A 73 14.54 6.02 -14.20
CA ASP A 73 15.28 5.46 -15.34
C ASP A 73 14.70 4.12 -15.81
N TYR A 74 13.42 3.87 -15.54
CA TYR A 74 12.75 2.65 -15.98
C TYR A 74 12.69 2.56 -17.52
N ARG A 75 13.24 1.48 -18.10
CA ARG A 75 13.34 1.26 -19.56
C ARG A 75 12.39 0.18 -20.09
N GLY A 76 11.50 -0.35 -19.25
CA GLY A 76 10.50 -1.34 -19.65
C GLY A 76 9.31 -0.71 -20.36
N LEU A 77 8.22 -1.47 -20.48
CA LEU A 77 7.01 -0.96 -21.13
C LEU A 77 6.31 0.05 -20.21
N PRO A 78 5.72 1.14 -20.75
CA PRO A 78 4.98 2.12 -19.94
C PRO A 78 3.80 1.52 -19.16
N ALA A 79 3.31 0.36 -19.58
CA ALA A 79 2.21 -0.35 -18.94
C ALA A 79 2.67 -1.34 -17.84
N ASP A 80 3.99 -1.51 -17.64
CA ASP A 80 4.50 -2.41 -16.61
C ASP A 80 4.20 -1.86 -15.23
N MET A 81 3.76 -2.76 -14.34
CA MET A 81 3.36 -2.42 -12.99
C MET A 81 4.05 -3.30 -11.96
N LEU A 82 4.50 -2.68 -10.87
CA LEU A 82 4.76 -3.39 -9.63
C LEU A 82 3.43 -3.60 -8.90
N CYS A 83 3.10 -4.85 -8.57
CA CYS A 83 1.96 -5.19 -7.72
C CYS A 83 2.47 -5.72 -6.38
N ILE A 84 1.98 -5.16 -5.27
CA ILE A 84 2.38 -5.57 -3.92
C ILE A 84 1.21 -5.46 -2.93
N GLU A 85 1.17 -6.37 -1.96
CA GLU A 85 0.20 -6.36 -0.87
C GLU A 85 0.63 -5.43 0.27
N LEU A 86 -0.23 -4.47 0.63
CA LEU A 86 0.01 -3.47 1.67
C LEU A 86 -1.15 -3.43 2.66
N TYR A 87 -0.81 -3.40 3.96
CA TYR A 87 -1.78 -3.32 5.04
C TYR A 87 -2.40 -1.92 5.15
N ASP A 88 -3.66 -1.87 5.56
CA ASP A 88 -4.46 -0.65 5.64
C ASP A 88 -3.79 0.52 6.38
N HIS A 89 -3.11 0.24 7.49
CA HIS A 89 -2.45 1.27 8.30
C HIS A 89 -1.23 1.90 7.62
N TRP A 90 -0.74 1.32 6.52
CA TRP A 90 0.32 1.90 5.69
C TRP A 90 -0.21 2.78 4.56
N LEU A 91 -1.53 2.96 4.43
CA LEU A 91 -2.15 3.66 3.31
C LEU A 91 -2.97 4.87 3.75
N ASN A 92 -2.82 5.97 3.01
CA ASN A 92 -3.70 7.13 3.04
C ASN A 92 -4.46 7.26 1.71
N PRO A 93 -5.69 7.80 1.70
CA PRO A 93 -6.33 8.19 0.45
C PRO A 93 -5.50 9.29 -0.22
N VAL A 94 -5.39 9.24 -1.54
CA VAL A 94 -4.98 10.40 -2.32
C VAL A 94 -6.25 11.17 -2.64
N GLU A 95 -6.38 12.39 -2.11
CA GLU A 95 -7.47 13.27 -2.53
C GLU A 95 -7.43 13.43 -4.04
N ALA A 96 -8.54 13.14 -4.71
CA ALA A 96 -8.67 13.46 -6.11
C ALA A 96 -8.56 14.99 -6.22
N ALA A 97 -7.56 15.47 -6.96
CA ALA A 97 -7.52 16.88 -7.33
C ALA A 97 -8.89 17.22 -7.95
N VAL A 98 -9.63 18.12 -7.30
CA VAL A 98 -10.89 18.65 -7.84
C VAL A 98 -10.54 19.15 -9.23
N ARG A 99 -11.11 18.53 -10.26
CA ARG A 99 -10.99 19.02 -11.63
C ARG A 99 -11.66 20.39 -11.62
N ALA A 100 -10.87 21.45 -11.66
CA ALA A 100 -11.35 22.76 -12.00
C ALA A 100 -11.84 22.68 -13.45
N ASP A 101 -13.12 22.92 -13.62
CA ASP A 101 -13.86 23.14 -14.85
C ASP A 101 -13.44 24.45 -15.54
#